data_AF-A0A2A5XFD1-F1
#
_entry.id   AF-A0A2A5XFD1-F1
#
_cell.length_a   1.000
_cell.length_b   1.000
_cell.length_c   1.000
_cell.angle_alpha   90.00
_cell.angle_beta   90.00
_cell.angle_gamma   90.00
#
_symmetry.space_group_name_H-M   'P 1'
#
loop_
_entity.id
_entity.type
_entity.pdbx_description
1 polymer ?
#
loop_
_entity_poly.entity_id
_entity_poly.type
_entity_poly.pdbx_seq_one_letter_code
_entity_poly.pdbx_strand_id
1 'polypeptide(L)'
;MLLLKGLLVIILFVLISLGNKAFSQNKGELIGSNRPVFSQNYKLPGNSSNKFEGLTNKDIEKQEHQNSKEQEKAKKEILKSHILKQDKPTRKRMKQTLKKSKKLLAKKPLVSRRRVVKQRKIILDQGKINKVDD
;
A
#
# COMPACT_ATOMS: atom_id res chain seq x y z
N MET A 1 32.04 33.24 -21.61
CA MET A 1 31.70 32.45 -20.41
C MET A 1 30.26 31.91 -20.40
N LEU A 2 29.27 32.66 -20.91
CA LEU A 2 27.86 32.20 -20.99
C LEU A 2 27.65 30.98 -21.91
N LEU A 3 28.32 30.93 -23.07
CA LEU A 3 28.18 29.82 -24.02
C LEU A 3 28.62 28.46 -23.42
N LEU A 4 29.72 28.46 -22.66
CA LEU A 4 30.24 27.26 -21.99
C LEU A 4 29.27 26.77 -20.89
N LYS A 5 28.67 27.70 -20.14
CA LYS A 5 27.65 27.39 -19.13
C LYS A 5 26.38 26.83 -19.77
N GLY A 6 25.95 27.38 -20.91
CA GLY A 6 24.82 26.85 -21.68
C GLY A 6 25.07 25.43 -22.21
N LEU A 7 26.28 25.17 -22.72
CA LEU A 7 26.67 23.85 -23.20
C LEU A 7 26.65 22.80 -22.09
N LEU A 8 27.13 23.14 -20.89
CA LEU A 8 27.12 22.25 -19.72
C LEU A 8 25.70 21.89 -19.26
N VAL A 9 24.76 22.84 -19.32
CA VAL A 9 23.34 22.58 -18.99
C VAL A 9 22.70 21.63 -20.00
N ILE A 10 23.02 21.80 -21.29
CA ILE A 10 22.53 20.90 -22.35
C ILE A 10 23.09 19.49 -22.16
N ILE A 11 24.39 19.35 -21.87
CA ILE A 11 25.03 18.05 -21.61
C ILE A 11 24.40 17.36 -20.39
N LEU A 12 24.17 18.12 -19.30
CA LEU A 12 23.52 17.60 -18.09
C LEU A 12 22.08 17.13 -18.37
N PHE A 13 21.32 17.90 -19.15
CA PHE A 13 19.96 17.54 -19.54
C PHE A 13 19.91 16.27 -20.40
N VAL A 14 20.87 16.09 -21.31
CA VAL A 14 21.01 14.88 -22.14
C VAL A 14 21.36 13.66 -21.27
N LEU A 15 22.28 13.79 -20.31
CA LEU A 15 22.65 12.70 -19.40
C LEU A 15 21.48 12.26 -18.51
N ILE A 16 20.72 13.20 -17.95
CA ILE A 16 19.51 12.91 -17.16
C ILE A 16 18.44 12.22 -18.03
N SER A 17 18.27 12.68 -19.27
CA SER A 17 17.30 12.09 -20.21
C SER A 17 17.69 10.69 -20.67
N LEU A 18 18.98 10.40 -20.80
CA LEU A 18 19.49 9.04 -21.09
C LEU A 18 19.33 8.10 -19.88
N GLY A 19 19.62 8.57 -18.66
CA GLY A 19 19.47 7.77 -17.44
C GLY A 19 18.04 7.32 -17.14
N ASN A 20 17.05 8.17 -17.47
CA ASN A 20 15.64 7.85 -17.28
C ASN A 20 15.08 6.82 -18.28
N LYS A 21 15.75 6.57 -19.42
CA LYS A 21 15.38 5.49 -20.35
C LYS A 21 15.93 4.12 -19.93
N ALA A 22 17.01 4.09 -19.16
CA ALA A 22 17.67 2.84 -18.74
C ALA A 22 16.94 2.12 -17.59
N PHE A 23 16.06 2.81 -16.85
CA PHE A 23 15.26 2.22 -15.76
C PHE A 23 13.78 2.09 -16.14
N SER A 24 13.50 1.34 -17.20
CA SER A 24 12.19 0.72 -17.40
C SER A 24 12.36 -0.79 -17.54
N GLN A 25 12.91 -1.43 -16.50
CA GLN A 25 13.02 -2.89 -16.42
C GLN A 25 11.74 -3.57 -15.89
N ASN A 26 10.63 -2.84 -15.80
CA ASN A 26 9.31 -3.37 -15.42
C ASN A 26 8.21 -2.91 -16.38
N LYS A 27 8.51 -2.89 -17.67
CA LYS A 27 7.46 -3.04 -18.67
C LYS A 27 7.53 -4.48 -19.12
N GLY A 28 6.53 -5.28 -18.73
CA GLY A 28 6.27 -6.57 -19.34
C GLY A 28 5.90 -6.36 -20.80
N GLU A 29 6.90 -6.00 -21.62
CA GLU A 29 6.81 -6.02 -23.07
C GLU A 29 6.67 -7.48 -23.45
N LEU A 30 5.41 -7.88 -23.70
CA LEU A 30 5.07 -9.06 -24.48
C LEU A 30 5.65 -8.85 -25.88
N ILE A 31 6.95 -9.11 -26.03
CA ILE A 31 7.61 -9.23 -27.32
C ILE A 31 7.02 -10.47 -27.99
N GLY A 32 5.98 -10.27 -28.80
CA GLY A 32 5.37 -11.37 -29.55
C GLY A 32 4.04 -11.11 -30.27
N SER A 33 3.35 -9.98 -30.05
CA SER A 33 1.95 -9.85 -30.50
C SER A 33 1.74 -9.59 -32.01
N ASN A 34 2.78 -9.35 -32.80
CA ASN A 34 2.63 -8.98 -34.23
C ASN A 34 3.40 -9.90 -35.19
N ARG A 35 3.29 -11.22 -35.03
CA ARG A 35 3.57 -12.15 -36.14
C ARG A 35 2.23 -12.63 -36.69
N PRO A 36 2.03 -12.68 -38.03
CA PRO A 36 0.86 -13.34 -38.59
C PRO A 36 0.80 -14.74 -37.99
N VAL A 37 -0.36 -15.10 -37.43
CA VAL A 37 -0.61 -16.39 -36.81
C VAL A 37 -0.49 -17.44 -37.92
N PHE A 38 0.74 -17.88 -38.19
CA PHE A 38 0.97 -19.14 -38.85
C PHE A 38 0.36 -20.15 -37.89
N SER A 39 -0.74 -20.77 -38.29
CA SER A 39 -1.34 -21.88 -37.57
C SER A 39 -0.31 -23.00 -37.54
N GLN A 40 0.55 -22.97 -36.54
CA GLN A 40 1.51 -24.01 -36.28
C GLN A 40 0.70 -25.22 -35.82
N ASN A 41 0.32 -26.06 -36.79
CA ASN A 41 -0.24 -27.39 -36.60
C ASN A 41 0.86 -28.33 -36.08
N TYR A 42 1.47 -28.00 -34.94
CA TYR A 42 2.20 -29.01 -34.21
C TYR A 42 1.15 -29.95 -33.64
N LYS A 43 1.08 -31.18 -34.16
CA LYS A 43 0.39 -32.26 -33.48
C LYS A 43 1.02 -32.38 -32.10
N LEU A 44 0.30 -31.95 -31.07
CA LEU A 44 0.66 -32.25 -29.69
C LEU A 44 0.83 -33.78 -29.62
N PRO A 45 2.00 -34.30 -29.24
CA PRO A 45 2.20 -35.74 -29.16
C PRO A 45 1.19 -36.30 -28.17
N GLY A 46 0.21 -37.04 -28.69
CA GLY A 46 -0.77 -37.75 -27.88
C GLY A 46 -0.02 -38.73 -26.99
N ASN A 47 0.06 -38.44 -25.70
CA ASN A 47 0.85 -39.16 -24.71
C ASN A 47 2.37 -39.21 -25.01
N SER A 48 3.05 -38.07 -24.88
CA SER A 48 4.44 -38.14 -24.42
C SER A 48 4.43 -38.48 -22.92
N SER A 49 4.76 -39.73 -22.57
CA SER A 49 5.06 -40.17 -21.19
C SER A 49 6.30 -39.49 -20.59
N ASN A 50 6.85 -38.49 -21.28
CA ASN A 50 7.76 -37.51 -20.70
C ASN A 50 6.95 -36.65 -19.74
N LYS A 51 6.70 -37.17 -18.54
CA LYS A 51 6.36 -36.37 -17.37
C LYS A 51 7.36 -35.23 -17.36
N PHE A 52 6.87 -34.01 -17.55
CA PHE A 52 7.65 -32.82 -17.23
C PHE A 52 8.17 -33.04 -15.81
N GLU A 53 9.48 -33.15 -15.64
CA GLU A 53 10.11 -33.24 -14.32
C GLU A 53 9.92 -31.89 -13.63
N GLY A 54 8.73 -31.71 -13.06
CA GLY A 54 8.31 -30.53 -12.35
C GLY A 54 7.60 -30.92 -11.06
N LEU A 55 7.53 -29.96 -10.14
CA LEU A 55 6.76 -30.06 -8.90
C LEU A 55 5.36 -30.58 -9.22
N THR A 56 4.91 -31.61 -8.49
CA THR A 56 3.54 -32.10 -8.66
C THR A 56 2.56 -31.01 -8.24
N ASN A 57 1.30 -31.06 -8.69
CA ASN A 57 0.28 -30.09 -8.29
C ASN A 57 0.20 -29.91 -6.75
N LYS A 58 0.41 -31.00 -5.99
CA LYS A 58 0.46 -30.96 -4.52
C LYS A 58 1.65 -30.17 -3.99
N ASP A 59 2.81 -30.27 -4.65
CA ASP A 59 3.99 -29.52 -4.27
C ASP A 59 3.84 -28.02 -4.60
N ILE A 60 3.17 -27.70 -5.71
CA ILE A 60 2.81 -26.32 -6.08
C ILE A 60 1.88 -25.71 -5.02
N GLU A 61 0.80 -26.40 -4.65
CA GLU A 61 -0.12 -25.96 -3.59
C GLU A 61 0.60 -25.75 -2.25
N LYS A 62 1.52 -26.66 -1.92
CA LYS A 62 2.33 -26.56 -0.69
C LYS A 62 3.24 -25.33 -0.71
N GLN A 63 3.87 -25.05 -1.86
CA GLN A 63 4.72 -23.89 -2.05
C GLN A 63 3.93 -22.58 -1.99
N GLU A 64 2.76 -22.51 -2.62
CA GLU A 64 1.87 -21.34 -2.54
C GLU A 64 1.42 -21.07 -1.10
N HIS A 65 1.09 -22.12 -0.36
CA HIS A 65 0.72 -22.00 1.04
C HIS A 65 1.89 -21.56 1.93
N GLN A 66 3.11 -22.04 1.67
CA GLN A 66 4.31 -21.57 2.37
C GLN A 66 4.59 -20.09 2.04
N ASN A 67 4.53 -19.72 0.77
CA ASN A 67 4.71 -18.34 0.30
C ASN A 67 3.68 -17.40 0.94
N SER A 68 2.40 -17.79 1.03
CA SER A 68 1.38 -16.95 1.66
C SER A 68 1.65 -16.72 3.15
N LYS A 69 2.13 -17.75 3.87
CA LYS A 69 2.55 -17.63 5.28
C LYS A 69 3.75 -16.71 5.45
N GLU A 70 4.75 -16.83 4.58
CA GLU A 70 5.94 -15.96 4.60
C GLU A 70 5.58 -14.51 4.30
N GLN A 71 4.72 -14.28 3.32
CA GLN A 71 4.18 -12.95 3.03
C GLN A 71 3.42 -12.37 4.22
N GLU A 72 2.63 -13.18 4.93
CA GLU A 72 1.93 -12.73 6.14
C GLU A 72 2.91 -12.35 7.27
N LYS A 73 3.96 -13.15 7.48
CA LYS A 73 5.04 -12.84 8.43
C LYS A 73 5.75 -11.54 8.07
N ALA A 74 6.16 -11.37 6.81
CA ALA A 74 6.81 -10.16 6.32
C ALA A 74 5.93 -8.92 6.53
N LYS A 75 4.61 -9.01 6.23
CA LYS A 75 3.65 -7.92 6.51
C LYS A 75 3.60 -7.57 8.00
N LYS A 76 3.58 -8.57 8.89
CA LYS A 76 3.59 -8.36 10.35
C LYS A 76 4.88 -7.70 10.83
N GLU A 77 6.03 -8.09 10.29
CA GLU A 77 7.33 -7.51 10.63
C GLU A 77 7.46 -6.06 10.15
N ILE A 78 7.06 -5.78 8.91
CA ILE A 78 6.98 -4.42 8.37
C ILE A 78 6.06 -3.57 9.25
N LEU A 79 4.88 -4.07 9.62
CA LEU A 79 3.97 -3.35 10.50
C LEU A 79 4.59 -3.08 11.89
N LYS A 80 5.27 -4.07 12.49
CA LYS A 80 5.95 -3.93 13.78
C LYS A 80 7.05 -2.88 13.72
N SER A 81 7.86 -2.88 12.67
CA SER A 81 8.93 -1.89 12.48
C SER A 81 8.37 -0.46 12.33
N HIS A 82 7.26 -0.29 11.59
CA HIS A 82 6.60 1.01 11.46
C HIS A 82 6.04 1.50 12.79
N ILE A 83 5.41 0.64 13.58
CA ILE A 83 4.90 1.00 14.91
C ILE A 83 6.03 1.42 15.85
N LEU A 84 7.20 0.77 15.77
CA LEU A 84 8.38 1.11 16.57
C LEU A 84 9.01 2.44 16.15
N LYS A 85 9.08 2.71 14.83
CA LYS A 85 9.57 3.97 14.26
C LYS A 85 8.64 5.16 14.55
N GLN A 86 7.36 4.90 14.81
CA GLN A 86 6.40 5.93 15.20
C GLN A 86 6.63 6.45 16.61
N ASP A 87 6.55 7.77 16.74
CA ASP A 87 6.59 8.51 17.98
C ASP A 87 5.45 8.09 18.94
N LYS A 88 5.72 8.17 20.25
CA LYS A 88 4.74 7.85 21.30
C LYS A 88 3.40 8.61 21.12
N PRO A 89 3.37 9.93 20.80
CA PRO A 89 2.11 10.63 20.59
C PRO A 89 1.31 10.11 19.39
N THR A 90 1.94 9.89 18.23
CA THR A 90 1.26 9.31 17.06
C THR A 90 0.66 7.94 17.37
N ARG A 91 1.38 7.07 18.08
CA ARG A 91 0.87 5.75 18.47
C ARG A 91 -0.37 5.85 19.36
N LYS A 92 -0.38 6.79 20.31
CA LYS A 92 -1.55 7.06 21.17
C LYS A 92 -2.72 7.59 20.34
N ARG A 93 -2.48 8.54 19.44
CA ARG A 93 -3.50 9.12 18.53
C ARG A 93 -4.15 8.04 17.66
N MET A 94 -3.35 7.19 17.02
CA MET A 94 -3.86 6.09 16.18
C MET A 94 -4.73 5.11 16.96
N LYS A 95 -4.30 4.67 18.16
CA LYS A 95 -5.10 3.79 19.02
C LYS A 95 -6.45 4.41 19.39
N GLN A 96 -6.46 5.71 19.69
CA GLN A 96 -7.71 6.42 19.98
C GLN A 96 -8.61 6.53 18.75
N THR A 97 -8.06 6.87 17.58
CA THR A 97 -8.81 6.93 16.32
C THR A 97 -9.41 5.57 15.97
N LEU A 98 -8.64 4.48 16.11
CA LEU A 98 -9.13 3.13 15.88
C LEU A 98 -10.29 2.77 16.82
N LYS A 99 -10.18 3.12 18.11
CA LYS A 99 -11.27 2.90 19.08
C LYS A 99 -12.54 3.68 18.71
N LYS A 100 -12.40 4.92 18.22
CA LYS A 100 -13.54 5.74 17.76
C LYS A 100 -14.17 5.15 16.49
N SER A 101 -13.37 4.78 15.49
CA SER A 101 -13.84 4.17 14.25
C SER A 101 -14.63 2.89 14.50
N LYS A 102 -14.11 1.98 15.34
CA LYS A 102 -14.82 0.75 15.72
C LYS A 102 -16.18 1.02 16.37
N LYS A 103 -16.27 2.05 17.24
CA LYS A 103 -17.55 2.44 17.85
C LYS A 103 -18.53 2.99 16.82
N LEU A 104 -18.05 3.83 15.90
CA LEU A 104 -18.84 4.41 14.82
C LEU A 104 -19.44 3.32 13.94
N LEU A 105 -18.61 2.37 13.50
CA LEU A 105 -19.05 1.21 12.71
C LEU A 105 -20.10 0.37 13.45
N ALA A 106 -19.94 0.21 14.78
CA ALA A 106 -20.91 -0.47 15.62
C ALA A 106 -22.15 0.37 16.00
N LYS A 107 -22.32 1.57 15.41
CA LYS A 107 -23.40 2.53 15.74
C LYS A 107 -23.48 2.87 17.24
N LYS A 108 -22.36 2.75 17.97
CA LYS A 108 -22.26 3.06 19.40
C LYS A 108 -21.87 4.53 19.59
N PRO A 109 -22.37 5.20 20.65
CA PRO A 109 -22.03 6.60 20.89
C PRO A 109 -20.52 6.76 21.14
N LEU A 110 -19.92 7.74 20.45
CA LEU A 110 -18.50 8.07 20.56
C LEU A 110 -18.11 8.53 21.97
N VAL A 111 -18.99 9.33 22.57
CA VAL A 111 -18.85 9.93 23.91
C VAL A 111 -19.92 9.36 24.83
N SER A 112 -19.61 9.16 26.12
CA SER A 112 -20.60 8.68 27.07
C SER A 112 -21.69 9.73 27.33
N ARG A 113 -22.93 9.27 27.50
CA ARG A 113 -24.09 10.16 27.76
C ARG A 113 -23.88 11.04 28.99
N ARG A 114 -23.30 10.51 30.07
CA ARG A 114 -22.96 11.27 31.28
C ARG A 114 -22.03 12.46 30.99
N ARG A 115 -21.03 12.27 30.14
CA ARG A 115 -20.09 13.34 29.78
C ARG A 115 -20.78 14.42 28.94
N VAL A 116 -21.63 14.02 28.01
CA VAL A 116 -22.46 14.95 27.22
C VAL A 116 -23.37 15.78 28.14
N VAL A 117 -24.05 15.15 29.10
CA VAL A 117 -24.91 15.86 30.06
C VAL A 117 -24.11 16.84 30.92
N LYS A 118 -22.94 16.44 31.45
CA LYS A 118 -22.07 17.35 32.22
C LYS A 118 -21.63 18.55 31.38
N GLN A 119 -21.20 18.32 30.13
CA GLN A 119 -20.80 19.41 29.23
C GLN A 119 -21.97 20.34 28.90
N ARG A 120 -23.15 19.80 28.64
CA ARG A 120 -24.36 20.61 28.41
C ARG A 120 -24.69 21.50 29.61
N LYS A 121 -24.59 20.98 30.84
CA LYS A 121 -24.80 21.79 32.06
C LYS A 121 -23.81 22.95 32.13
N ILE A 122 -22.51 22.68 31.96
CA ILE A 122 -21.47 23.72 31.98
C ILE A 122 -21.74 24.81 30.94
N ILE A 123 -22.08 24.43 29.70
CA ILE A 123 -22.38 25.39 28.63
C ILE A 123 -23.62 26.24 28.98
N LEU A 124 -24.67 25.61 29.51
CA LEU A 124 -25.89 26.32 29.92
C LEU A 124 -25.62 27.31 31.06
N ASP A 125 -24.79 26.91 32.04
CA ASP A 125 -24.45 27.78 33.16
C ASP A 125 -23.56 28.95 32.69
N GLN A 126 -22.61 28.72 31.79
CA GLN A 126 -21.81 29.79 31.17
C GLN A 126 -22.68 30.78 30.38
N GLY A 127 -23.66 30.27 29.63
CA GLY A 127 -24.62 31.10 28.89
C GLY A 127 -25.60 31.88 29.78
N LYS A 128 -25.76 31.50 31.06
CA LYS A 128 -26.50 32.30 32.05
C LYS A 128 -25.64 33.41 32.62
N ILE A 129 -24.36 33.14 32.93
CA ILE A 129 -23.41 34.15 33.43
C ILE A 129 -23.27 35.28 32.40
N ASN A 130 -23.01 34.94 31.14
CA ASN A 130 -22.85 35.94 30.08
C ASN A 130 -24.12 36.78 29.81
N LYS A 131 -25.32 36.35 30.24
CA LYS A 131 -26.58 37.11 30.10
C LYS A 131 -26.86 38.04 31.28
N VAL A 132 -26.10 37.91 32.37
CA VAL A 132 -26.19 38.79 33.56
C VAL A 132 -25.19 39.93 33.45
N ASP A 133 -24.11 39.73 32.68
CA ASP A 133 -23.05 40.70 32.46
C ASP A 133 -23.25 41.59 31.20
N ASP A 134 -24.33 41.37 30.43
CA ASP A 134 -24.82 42.20 29.31
C ASP A 134 -26.08 42.99 29.72
#